data_AF-A0A7V8SXE1-F1
#
_entry.id   AF-A0A7V8SXE1-F1
#
_cell.length_a   1.000
_cell.length_b   1.000
_cell.length_c   1.000
_cell.angle_alpha   90.00
_cell.angle_beta   90.00
_cell.angle_gamma   90.00
#
_symmetry.space_group_name_H-M   'P 1'
#
loop_
_entity.id
_entity.type
_entity.pdbx_description
1 polymer ?
#
loop_
_entity_poly.entity_id
_entity_poly.type
_entity_poly.pdbx_seq_one_letter_code
_entity_poly.pdbx_strand_id
1 'polypeptide(L)' 'MNILVIGGGGREHALAWKLKQSPRVGKIWCAPGNGGIARDAECVAIDAG' A
#
# COMPACT_ATOMS: atom_id res chain seq x y z
N MET A 1 -4.61 -10.23 8.44
CA MET A 1 -3.16 -10.01 8.25
C MET A 1 -2.92 -8.56 7.92
N ASN A 2 -1.97 -7.94 8.62
CA ASN A 2 -1.58 -6.54 8.44
C ASN A 2 -0.36 -6.49 7.51
N ILE A 3 -0.38 -5.60 6.52
CA ILE A 3 0.61 -5.58 5.43
C ILE A 3 1.14 -4.17 5.23
N LEU A 4 2.46 -4.04 5.13
CA LEU A 4 3.14 -2.81 4.73
C LEU A 4 3.79 -3.00 3.35
N VAL A 5 3.48 -2.10 2.41
CA VAL A 5 4.05 -2.06 1.07
C VAL A 5 5.05 -0.90 0.98
N ILE A 6 6.29 -1.17 0.58
CA ILE A 6 7.34 -0.15 0.47
C ILE A 6 7.48 0.32 -0.98
N GLY A 7 7.38 1.63 -1.19
CA GLY A 7 7.47 2.33 -2.46
C GLY A 7 6.23 3.16 -2.78
N GLY A 8 6.26 3.85 -3.92
CA GLY A 8 5.19 4.74 -4.37
C GLY A 8 4.99 4.71 -5.88
N GLY A 9 5.45 3.65 -6.56
CA GLY A 9 5.32 3.48 -8.00
C GLY A 9 4.06 2.71 -8.41
N GLY A 10 3.93 2.47 -9.72
CA GLY A 10 2.82 1.69 -10.27
C GLY A 10 2.82 0.22 -9.85
N ARG A 11 4.01 -0.36 -9.57
CA ARG A 11 4.16 -1.74 -9.10
C ARG A 11 3.55 -1.90 -7.70
N GLU A 12 3.84 -0.97 -6.81
CA GLU A 12 3.32 -0.99 -5.44
C GLU A 12 1.81 -0.78 -5.43
N HIS A 13 1.29 0.03 -6.36
CA HIS A 13 -0.15 0.17 -6.58
C HIS A 13 -0.79 -1.16 -7.02
N ALA A 14 -0.24 -1.84 -8.02
CA ALA A 14 -0.78 -3.14 -8.45
C ALA A 14 -0.75 -4.19 -7.32
N LEU A 15 0.29 -4.19 -6.49
CA LEU A 15 0.38 -5.05 -5.32
C LEU A 15 -0.69 -4.70 -4.28
N ALA A 16 -0.83 -3.44 -3.88
CA ALA A 16 -1.85 -3.01 -2.91
C ALA A 16 -3.27 -3.34 -3.41
N TRP A 17 -3.56 -3.05 -4.68
CA TRP A 17 -4.81 -3.38 -5.35
C TRP A 17 -5.14 -4.86 -5.28
N LYS A 18 -4.15 -5.74 -5.55
CA LYS A 18 -4.39 -7.18 -5.52
C LYS A 18 -4.50 -7.74 -4.10
N LEU A 19 -3.69 -7.24 -3.17
CA LEU A 19 -3.69 -7.66 -1.77
C LEU A 19 -5.03 -7.38 -1.09
N LYS A 20 -5.64 -6.21 -1.36
CA LYS A 20 -6.94 -5.79 -0.79
C LYS A 20 -8.10 -6.75 -1.10
N GLN A 21 -7.99 -7.55 -2.16
CA GLN A 21 -9.02 -8.51 -2.56
C GLN A 21 -9.01 -9.81 -1.72
N SER A 22 -7.96 -10.05 -0.93
CA SER A 22 -7.87 -11.26 -0.11
C SER A 22 -8.70 -11.12 1.17
N PRO A 23 -9.60 -12.07 1.50
CA PRO A 23 -10.40 -12.02 2.72
C PRO A 23 -9.56 -12.17 4.00
N ARG A 24 -8.29 -12.55 3.87
CA ARG A 24 -7.36 -12.66 4.99
C ARG A 24 -6.69 -11.33 5.34
N VAL A 25 -6.82 -10.31 4.50
CA VAL A 25 -6.18 -9.01 4.72
C VAL A 25 -7.04 -8.17 5.66
N GLY A 26 -6.37 -7.57 6.65
CA GLY A 26 -6.98 -6.60 7.56
C GLY A 26 -6.68 -5.19 7.07
N LYS A 27 -5.51 -4.68 7.42
CA LYS A 27 -5.07 -3.33 7.05
C LYS A 27 -3.83 -3.36 6.15
N ILE A 28 -3.83 -2.50 5.14
CA ILE A 28 -2.69 -2.29 4.24
C ILE A 28 -2.19 -0.85 4.43
N TRP A 29 -0.89 -0.70 4.68
CA TRP A 29 -0.18 0.56 4.63
C TRP A 29 0.74 0.58 3.41
N CYS A 30 1.01 1.77 2.88
CA CYS A 30 2.04 1.97 1.87
C CYS A 30 2.93 3.16 2.23
N ALA A 31 4.25 2.99 2.10
CA ALA A 31 5.23 3.98 2.50
C ALA A 31 6.24 4.25 1.37
N PRO A 32 6.33 5.46 0.79
CA PRO A 32 5.48 6.63 1.05
C PRO A 32 4.09 6.55 0.36
N GLY A 33 3.92 5.64 -0.61
CA GLY A 33 2.70 5.57 -1.42
C GLY A 33 2.56 6.73 -2.42
N ASN A 34 1.40 6.81 -3.07
CA ASN A 34 1.02 7.88 -3.99
C ASN A 34 -0.52 8.07 -4.00
N GLY A 35 -1.03 9.05 -4.76
CA GLY A 35 -2.47 9.33 -4.83
C GLY A 35 -3.34 8.22 -5.43
N GLY A 36 -2.76 7.33 -6.25
CA GLY A 36 -3.42 6.12 -6.73
C GLY A 36 -3.54 5.07 -5.63
N ILE A 37 -2.43 4.80 -4.93
CA ILE A 37 -2.34 3.82 -3.84
C ILE A 37 -3.27 4.15 -2.68
N ALA A 38 -3.51 5.45 -2.42
CA ALA A 38 -4.41 5.92 -1.35
C ALA A 38 -5.86 5.40 -1.47
N ARG A 39 -6.25 4.83 -2.61
CA ARG A 39 -7.56 4.18 -2.81
C ARG A 39 -7.61 2.76 -2.26
N ASP A 40 -6.45 2.11 -2.12
CA ASP A 40 -6.32 0.70 -1.77
C ASP A 40 -5.52 0.44 -0.49
N ALA A 41 -4.72 1.41 -0.04
CA ALA A 41 -3.92 1.34 1.18
C ALA A 41 -3.84 2.72 1.86
N GLU A 42 -3.54 2.73 3.16
CA GLU A 42 -3.20 3.94 3.89
C GLU A 42 -1.76 4.37 3.56
N CYS A 43 -1.60 5.51 2.89
CA CYS A 43 -0.28 6.08 2.62
C CYS A 43 0.29 6.71 3.89
N VAL A 44 1.45 6.25 4.32
CA VAL A 44 2.18 6.80 5.47
C VAL A 44 3.43 7.52 4.98
N ALA A 45 3.59 8.77 5.41
CA ALA A 45 4.80 9.52 5.14
C ALA A 45 5.96 8.88 5.90
N ILE A 46 6.85 8.22 5.16
CA ILE A 46 8.14 7.75 5.64
C ILE A 46 9.19 8.37 4.75
N ASP A 47 10.07 9.13 5.38
CA ASP A 47 11.28 9.62 4.76
C ASP A 47 12.25 8.45 4.59
N ALA A 48 12.74 8.24 3.37
CA ALA A 48 13.73 7.19 3.12
C ALA A 48 15.14 7.60 3.56
N GLY A 49 15.33 8.88 3.94
CA GLY A 49 16.64 9.47 4.18
C GLY A 49 17.34 9.85 2.88
#